data_AF-Q2HW69-F1
#
_entry.id   AF-Q2HW69-F1
#
_cell.length_a   1.000
_cell.length_b   1.000
_cell.length_c   1.000
_cell.angle_alpha   90.00
_cell.angle_beta   90.00
_cell.angle_gamma   90.00
#
_symmetry.space_group_name_H-M   'P 1'
#
loop_
_entity.id
_entity.type
_entity.pdbx_description
1 polymer ?
#
loop_
_entity_poly.entity_id
_entity_poly.type
_entity_poly.pdbx_seq_one_letter_code
_entity_poly.pdbx_strand_id
1 'polypeptide(L)'
;MASKPGILTNWPWEPLGSFKFVIVIPWIAHSIYTFIWGERDPVYYIIFPFALVRMLHNQIWTSVSRYQTAKGKNRIVDKGLEFEQVDRETH
;
A
#
# COMPACT_ATOMS: atom_id res chain seq x y z
N MET A 1 12.58 -11.86 7.79
CA MET A 1 11.90 -10.60 8.21
C MET A 1 11.63 -10.66 9.71
N ALA A 2 11.39 -9.55 10.40
CA ALA A 2 11.22 -9.57 11.86
C ALA A 2 9.96 -10.38 12.24
N SER A 3 10.11 -11.37 13.12
CA SER A 3 9.01 -12.21 13.65
C SER A 3 8.04 -11.46 14.57
N LYS A 4 8.34 -10.20 14.89
CA LYS A 4 7.49 -9.30 15.67
C LYS A 4 7.39 -7.94 14.97
N PRO A 5 6.32 -7.69 14.20
CA PRO A 5 6.06 -6.37 13.65
C PRO A 5 5.85 -5.35 14.78
N GLY A 6 6.36 -4.14 14.61
CA GLY A 6 6.11 -3.02 15.52
C GLY A 6 4.72 -2.41 15.32
N ILE A 7 4.33 -1.49 16.21
CA ILE A 7 3.02 -0.81 16.23
C ILE A 7 2.65 -0.10 14.91
N LEU A 8 3.64 0.22 14.07
CA LEU A 8 3.45 0.89 12.77
C LEU A 8 3.87 0.02 11.58
N THR A 9 4.08 -1.28 11.79
CA THR A 9 4.46 -2.17 10.70
C THR A 9 3.25 -2.50 9.82
N ASN A 10 2.06 -2.64 10.41
CA ASN A 10 0.83 -2.90 9.67
C ASN A 10 0.02 -1.62 9.51
N TRP A 11 -0.57 -1.44 8.33
CA TRP A 11 -1.42 -0.29 8.07
C TRP A 11 -2.80 -0.48 8.72
N PRO A 12 -3.51 0.57 9.16
CA PRO A 12 -4.84 0.43 9.79
C PRO A 12 -5.90 -0.26 8.90
N TRP A 13 -5.67 -0.23 7.59
CA TRP A 13 -6.54 -0.82 6.55
C TRP A 13 -6.02 -2.18 6.04
N GLU A 14 -4.93 -2.69 6.61
CA GLU A 14 -4.44 -4.05 6.37
C GLU A 14 -5.50 -5.13 6.60
N PRO A 15 -6.33 -5.11 7.68
CA PRO A 15 -7.34 -6.14 7.89
C PRO A 15 -8.44 -6.17 6.81
N LEU A 16 -8.58 -5.11 6.01
CA LEU A 16 -9.54 -5.07 4.89
C LEU A 16 -9.03 -5.82 3.66
N GLY A 17 -7.74 -6.19 3.58
CA GLY A 17 -7.18 -6.97 2.48
C GLY A 17 -7.57 -6.42 1.09
N SER A 18 -8.23 -7.24 0.28
CA SER A 18 -8.74 -6.88 -1.05
C SER A 18 -10.08 -6.14 -1.02
N PHE A 19 -10.85 -6.19 0.07
CA PHE A 19 -12.14 -5.50 0.18
C PHE A 19 -12.01 -3.98 0.12
N LYS A 20 -10.84 -3.42 0.41
CA LYS A 20 -10.54 -2.00 0.21
C LYS A 20 -10.88 -1.51 -1.21
N PHE A 21 -10.71 -2.37 -2.22
CA PHE A 21 -11.01 -2.03 -3.60
C PHE A 21 -12.51 -1.87 -3.86
N VAL A 22 -13.37 -2.55 -3.10
CA VAL A 22 -14.83 -2.37 -3.20
C VAL A 22 -15.24 -0.95 -2.80
N ILE A 23 -14.51 -0.30 -1.90
CA ILE A 23 -14.75 1.09 -1.49
C ILE A 23 -14.08 2.05 -2.47
N VAL A 24 -12.84 1.77 -2.85
CA VAL A 24 -12.02 2.68 -3.66
C VAL A 24 -12.46 2.72 -5.12
N ILE A 25 -12.84 1.60 -5.73
CA ILE A 25 -13.19 1.52 -7.16
C ILE A 25 -14.41 2.38 -7.50
N PRO A 26 -15.56 2.29 -6.80
CA PRO A 26 -16.71 3.15 -7.09
C PRO A 26 -16.39 4.63 -6.91
N TRP A 27 -15.56 4.98 -5.93
CA TRP A 27 -15.15 6.37 -5.71
C TRP A 27 -14.26 6.89 -6.84
N ILE A 28 -13.29 6.10 -7.30
CA ILE A 28 -12.46 6.47 -8.47
C ILE A 28 -13.32 6.57 -9.73
N ALA A 29 -14.24 5.62 -9.96
CA ALA A 29 -15.14 5.66 -11.11
C ALA A 29 -16.01 6.93 -11.09
N HIS A 30 -16.54 7.28 -9.92
CA HIS A 30 -17.34 8.49 -9.75
C HIS A 30 -16.49 9.76 -9.92
N SER A 31 -15.25 9.81 -9.42
CA SER A 31 -14.38 10.97 -9.58
C SER A 31 -13.99 11.19 -11.04
N ILE A 32 -13.70 10.13 -11.81
CA ILE A 32 -13.44 10.20 -13.25
C ILE A 32 -14.68 10.67 -14.01
N TYR A 33 -15.86 10.11 -13.67
CA TYR A 33 -17.11 10.52 -14.29
C TYR A 33 -17.40 12.01 -14.08
N THR A 34 -17.31 12.49 -12.84
CA THR A 34 -17.51 13.90 -12.49
C THR A 34 -16.47 14.80 -13.14
N PHE A 35 -15.22 14.34 -13.28
CA PHE A 35 -14.15 15.09 -13.94
C PHE A 35 -14.41 15.29 -15.45
N ILE A 36 -14.95 14.29 -16.15
CA ILE A 36 -15.17 14.33 -17.61
C ILE A 36 -16.52 14.94 -17.97
N TRP A 37 -17.58 14.56 -17.25
CA TRP A 37 -18.98 14.82 -17.64
C TRP A 37 -19.78 15.63 -16.62
N GLY A 38 -19.29 15.75 -15.38
CA GLY A 38 -20.04 16.36 -14.28
C GLY A 38 -19.68 17.83 -14.03
N GLU A 39 -20.49 18.47 -13.18
CA GLU A 39 -20.13 19.77 -12.63
C GLU A 39 -18.84 19.66 -11.80
N ARG A 40 -17.98 20.66 -11.98
CA ARG A 40 -16.64 20.70 -11.41
C ARG A 40 -16.71 20.99 -9.91
N ASP A 41 -16.88 19.95 -9.11
CA ASP A 41 -16.84 20.08 -7.66
C ASP A 41 -15.37 20.26 -7.19
N PRO A 42 -15.04 21.37 -6.49
CA PRO A 42 -13.71 21.66 -5.96
C PRO A 42 -13.11 20.53 -5.10
N VAL A 43 -13.95 19.70 -4.47
CA VAL A 43 -13.51 18.60 -3.61
C VAL A 43 -12.69 17.56 -4.39
N TYR A 44 -13.11 17.19 -5.60
CA TYR A 44 -12.41 16.17 -6.39
C TYR A 44 -11.04 16.62 -6.90
N TYR A 45 -10.85 17.93 -7.10
CA TYR A 45 -9.55 18.48 -7.49
C TYR A 45 -8.49 18.35 -6.40
N ILE A 46 -8.89 18.26 -5.14
CA ILE A 46 -7.96 18.10 -4.02
C ILE A 46 -7.78 16.60 -3.71
N ILE A 47 -8.88 15.85 -3.73
CA ILE A 47 -8.89 14.44 -3.33
C ILE A 47 -8.12 13.55 -4.30
N PHE A 48 -8.22 13.82 -5.61
CA PHE A 48 -7.53 13.01 -6.63
C PHE A 48 -6.00 13.15 -6.56
N PRO A 49 -5.39 14.35 -6.60
CA PRO A 49 -3.94 14.47 -6.44
C PRO A 49 -3.47 14.02 -5.06
N PHE A 50 -4.28 14.21 -3.99
CA PHE A 50 -3.95 13.66 -2.68
C PHE A 50 -3.83 12.13 -2.70
N ALA A 51 -4.79 11.44 -3.33
CA ALA A 51 -4.74 9.98 -3.49
C ALA A 51 -3.53 9.53 -4.32
N LEU A 52 -3.22 10.23 -5.42
CA LEU A 52 -2.05 9.95 -6.25
C LEU A 52 -0.73 10.13 -5.49
N VAL A 53 -0.57 11.25 -4.77
CA VAL A 53 0.62 11.51 -3.94
C VAL A 53 0.77 10.42 -2.87
N ARG A 54 -0.34 9.97 -2.28
CA ARG A 54 -0.32 8.89 -1.29
C ARG A 54 0.11 7.56 -1.89
N MET A 55 -0.34 7.24 -3.10
CA MET A 55 0.13 6.06 -3.84
C MET A 55 1.62 6.14 -4.17
N LEU A 56 2.08 7.28 -4.69
CA LEU A 56 3.49 7.50 -5.03
C LEU A 56 4.39 7.43 -3.80
N HIS A 57 4.00 8.08 -2.70
CA HIS A 57 4.70 8.01 -1.43
C HIS A 57 4.84 6.56 -0.94
N ASN A 58 3.76 5.77 -1.00
CA ASN A 58 3.79 4.36 -0.60
C ASN A 58 4.74 3.53 -1.49
N GLN A 59 4.73 3.77 -2.80
CA GLN A 59 5.61 3.09 -3.75
C GLN A 59 7.08 3.46 -3.52
N ILE A 60 7.37 4.75 -3.28
CA ILE A 60 8.72 5.24 -2.94
C ILE A 60 9.20 4.58 -1.66
N TRP A 61 8.38 4.58 -0.61
CA TRP A 61 8.74 3.98 0.68
C TRP A 61 9.03 2.49 0.54
N THR A 62 8.19 1.76 -0.20
CA THR A 62 8.41 0.34 -0.48
C THR A 62 9.71 0.11 -1.25
N SER A 63 10.00 0.96 -2.24
CA SER A 63 11.21 0.86 -3.06
C SER A 63 12.47 1.13 -2.24
N VAL A 64 12.45 2.17 -1.39
CA VAL A 64 13.55 2.51 -0.48
C VAL A 64 13.77 1.40 0.55
N SER A 65 12.71 0.88 1.15
CA SER A 65 12.78 -0.22 2.12
C SER A 65 13.38 -1.48 1.49
N ARG A 66 12.96 -1.84 0.27
CA ARG A 66 13.53 -2.97 -0.48
C ARG A 66 14.98 -2.75 -0.85
N TYR A 67 15.33 -1.55 -1.31
CA TYR A 67 16.71 -1.18 -1.64
C TYR A 67 17.62 -1.28 -0.40
N GLN A 68 17.17 -0.73 0.73
CA GLN A 68 17.89 -0.82 2.00
C GLN A 68 18.00 -2.26 2.50
N THR A 69 16.98 -3.09 2.29
CA THR A 69 17.01 -4.51 2.66
C THR A 69 17.98 -5.31 1.80
N ALA A 70 18.02 -5.06 0.49
CA ALA A 70 18.86 -5.76 -0.47
C ALA A 70 20.34 -5.37 -0.39
N LYS A 71 20.63 -4.09 -0.15
CA LYS A 71 22.01 -3.56 0.00
C LYS A 71 22.48 -3.49 1.46
N GLY A 72 21.57 -3.70 2.40
CA GLY A 72 21.85 -3.64 3.83
C GLY A 72 22.77 -4.76 4.29
N LYS A 73 23.46 -4.53 5.42
CA LYS A 73 24.35 -5.51 6.07
C LYS A 73 23.54 -6.61 6.79
N ASN A 74 22.40 -7.00 6.24
CA ASN A 74 21.50 -8.00 6.79
C ASN A 74 22.16 -9.37 6.67
N ARG A 75 22.46 -9.99 7.82
CA ARG A 75 23.03 -11.33 7.87
C ARG A 75 21.95 -12.34 7.48
N ILE A 76 22.16 -13.07 6.38
CA ILE A 76 21.36 -14.26 6.08
C ILE A 76 21.59 -15.23 7.23
N VAL A 77 20.53 -15.49 8.00
CA VAL A 77 20.57 -16.46 9.09
C VAL A 77 20.11 -17.78 8.51
N ASP A 78 20.87 -18.84 8.75
CA ASP A 78 20.49 -20.22 8.40
C ASP A 78 19.42 -20.71 9.39
N LYS A 79 18.21 -20.16 9.25
CA LYS A 79 17.00 -20.55 9.99
C LYS A 79 15.97 -20.98 8.96
N GLY A 80 15.28 -22.10 9.22
CA GLY A 80 14.19 -22.55 8.37
C GLY A 80 13.10 -21.49 8.19
N LEU A 81 12.47 -21.48 7.02
CA LEU A 81 11.32 -20.62 6.72
C LEU A 81 10.18 -20.92 7.70
N GLU A 82 9.67 -19.88 8.36
CA GLU A 82 8.46 -20.01 9.21
C GLU A 82 7.23 -20.11 8.30
N PHE A 83 6.24 -20.93 8.68
CA PHE A 83 5.01 -21.15 7.89
C PHE A 83 4.28 -19.84 7.58
N GLU A 84 4.24 -18.89 8.53
CA GLU A 84 3.68 -17.55 8.30
C GLU A 84 4.43 -16.76 7.21
N GLN A 85 5.75 -16.97 7.07
CA GLN A 85 6.51 -16.33 6.01
C GLN A 85 6.16 -16.92 4.65
N VAL A 86 5.98 -18.25 4.57
CA VAL A 86 5.57 -18.94 3.33
C VAL A 86 4.19 -18.45 2.89
N ASP A 87 3.22 -18.41 3.80
CA ASP A 87 1.85 -18.00 3.49
C ASP A 87 1.78 -16.56 2.95
N ARG A 88 2.65 -15.68 3.48
CA ARG A 88 2.75 -14.27 3.05
C ARG A 88 3.52 -14.05 1.75
N GLU A 89 4.36 -14.99 1.33
CA GLU A 89 5.10 -14.91 0.05
C GLU A 89 4.39 -15.65 -1.08
N THR A 90 3.41 -16.50 -0.76
CA THR A 90 2.63 -17.28 -1.73
C THR A 90 1.41 -16.52 -2.26
N HIS A 91 0.97 -15.46 -1.57
CA HIS A 91 -0.24 -14.68 -1.87
C HIS A 91 0.03 -13.22 -2.24
#